data_AF-A0A2D8I3M1-F1
#
_entry.id   AF-A0A2D8I3M1-F1
#
_cell.length_a   1.000
_cell.length_b   1.000
_cell.length_c   1.000
_cell.angle_alpha   90.00
_cell.angle_beta   90.00
_cell.angle_gamma   90.00
#
_symmetry.space_group_name_H-M   'P 1'
#
loop_
_entity.id
_entity.type
_entity.pdbx_description
1 polymer ?
#
loop_
_entity_poly.entity_id
_entity_poly.type
_entity_poly.pdbx_seq_one_letter_code
_entity_poly.pdbx_strand_id
1 'polypeptide(L)'
;MKSLRNYNRIMLVFGSIILVLFGGGALSIVWLRMEISEVAKNCGKLEGEMEIVSREVYELRGQKSKSLRPSNLAVMVKDRLIMPSASKTYYVSESDLLKRVGSETQFGYRQQGEFAGTR
;
A
#
# COMPACT_ATOMS: atom_id res chain seq x y z
N MET A 1 70.52 -1.65 27.45
CA MET A 1 69.97 -2.30 26.24
C MET A 1 68.47 -2.63 26.25
N LYS A 2 67.80 -2.87 27.39
CA LYS A 2 66.35 -3.19 27.41
C LYS A 2 65.43 -2.03 26.97
N SER A 3 65.78 -0.78 27.30
CA SER A 3 64.97 0.41 26.97
C SER A 3 64.83 0.66 25.45
N LEU A 4 65.92 0.54 24.68
CA LEU A 4 65.90 0.74 23.22
C LEU A 4 64.98 -0.26 22.48
N ARG A 5 64.92 -1.52 22.95
CA ARG A 5 64.10 -2.57 22.35
C ARG A 5 62.60 -2.32 22.56
N ASN A 6 62.22 -1.79 23.72
CA ASN A 6 60.83 -1.43 24.02
C ASN A 6 60.38 -0.21 23.22
N TYR A 7 61.25 0.80 23.05
CA TYR A 7 60.95 1.96 22.21
C TYR A 7 60.67 1.56 20.76
N ASN A 8 61.49 0.67 20.18
CA ASN A 8 61.28 0.21 18.81
C ASN A 8 60.01 -0.64 18.65
N ARG A 9 59.65 -1.45 19.67
CA ARG A 9 58.37 -2.17 19.70
C ARG A 9 57.18 -1.22 19.77
N ILE A 10 57.25 -0.19 20.60
CA ILE A 10 56.19 0.82 20.72
C ILE A 10 56.01 1.57 19.39
N MET A 11 57.11 1.97 18.74
CA MET A 11 57.08 2.59 17.41
C MET A 11 56.46 1.70 16.34
N LEU A 12 56.80 0.40 16.31
CA LEU A 12 56.20 -0.55 15.36
C LEU A 12 54.70 -0.75 15.62
N VAL A 13 54.29 -0.82 16.88
CA VAL A 13 52.87 -0.96 17.24
C VAL A 13 52.08 0.30 16.85
N PHE A 14 52.61 1.50 17.17
CA PHE A 14 51.98 2.75 16.77
C PHE A 14 51.90 2.90 15.25
N GLY A 15 52.97 2.56 14.53
CA GLY A 15 52.99 2.57 13.07
C GLY A 15 51.94 1.63 12.47
N SER A 16 51.82 0.41 13.02
CA SER A 16 50.79 -0.54 12.59
C SER A 16 49.37 -0.04 12.84
N ILE A 17 49.12 0.59 13.99
CA ILE A 17 47.80 1.13 14.33
C ILE A 17 47.42 2.25 13.34
N ILE A 18 48.35 3.17 13.08
CA ILE A 18 48.11 4.27 12.13
C ILE A 18 47.82 3.72 10.73
N LEU A 19 48.57 2.71 10.28
CA LEU A 19 48.40 2.11 8.97
C LEU A 19 47.04 1.41 8.83
N VAL A 20 46.59 0.70 9.87
CA VAL A 20 45.26 0.06 9.89
C VAL A 20 44.13 1.10 9.93
N LEU A 21 44.29 2.19 10.68
CA LEU A 21 43.29 3.26 10.74
C LEU A 21 43.18 3.99 9.40
N PHE A 22 44.31 4.32 8.77
CA PHE A 22 44.31 5.02 7.49
C PHE A 22 43.87 4.10 6.34
N GLY A 23 44.40 2.87 6.29
CA GLY A 23 44.04 1.88 5.28
C GLY A 23 42.60 1.40 5.42
N GLY A 24 42.17 1.07 6.64
CA GLY A 24 40.81 0.66 6.95
C GLY A 24 39.79 1.80 6.73
N GLY A 25 40.15 3.03 7.11
CA GLY A 25 39.33 4.21 6.84
C GLY A 25 39.15 4.51 5.35
N ALA A 26 40.18 4.32 4.54
CA ALA A 26 40.07 4.48 3.09
C ALA A 26 39.15 3.41 2.46
N LEU A 27 39.27 2.16 2.90
CA LEU A 27 38.41 1.04 2.47
C LEU A 27 36.94 1.25 2.87
N SER A 28 36.68 1.74 4.09
CA SER A 28 35.31 1.95 4.57
C SER A 28 34.60 3.06 3.80
N ILE A 29 35.28 4.16 3.46
CA ILE A 29 34.70 5.24 2.65
C ILE A 29 34.35 4.75 1.23
N VAL A 30 35.23 3.92 0.62
CA VAL A 30 34.98 3.33 -0.70
C VAL A 30 33.81 2.35 -0.67
N TRP A 31 33.65 1.60 0.41
CA TRP A 31 32.51 0.71 0.60
C TRP A 31 31.21 1.48 0.75
N LEU A 32 31.21 2.50 1.61
CA LEU A 32 30.03 3.31 1.90
C LEU A 32 29.51 4.04 0.66
N ARG A 33 30.38 4.56 -0.22
CA ARG A 33 29.94 5.14 -1.51
C ARG A 33 29.34 4.09 -2.46
N MET A 34 29.81 2.85 -2.41
CA MET A 34 29.29 1.76 -3.23
C MET A 34 27.89 1.37 -2.74
N GLU A 35 27.73 1.23 -1.42
CA GLU A 35 26.45 0.92 -0.78
C GLU A 35 25.41 2.03 -1.01
N ILE A 36 25.79 3.31 -0.86
CA ILE A 36 24.89 4.43 -1.17
C ILE A 36 24.48 4.41 -2.64
N SER A 37 25.39 4.07 -3.56
CA SER A 37 25.06 3.98 -4.99
C SER A 37 24.07 2.85 -5.29
N GLU A 38 24.21 1.70 -4.62
CA GLU A 38 23.30 0.57 -4.75
C GLU A 38 21.92 0.88 -4.17
N VAL A 39 21.86 1.47 -2.97
CA VAL A 39 20.63 1.92 -2.35
C VAL A 39 19.95 2.99 -3.20
N ALA A 40 20.69 3.95 -3.76
CA ALA A 40 20.13 4.97 -4.65
C ALA A 40 19.52 4.38 -5.93
N LYS A 41 20.17 3.37 -6.53
CA LYS A 41 19.60 2.64 -7.68
C LYS A 41 18.31 1.91 -7.30
N ASN A 42 18.29 1.28 -6.13
CA ASN A 42 17.10 0.57 -5.66
C ASN A 42 15.95 1.53 -5.36
N CYS A 43 16.22 2.65 -4.68
CA CYS A 43 15.23 3.71 -4.45
C CYS A 43 14.69 4.27 -5.77
N GLY A 44 15.55 4.54 -6.75
CA GLY A 44 15.12 5.01 -8.07
C GLY A 44 14.24 4.00 -8.82
N LYS A 45 14.54 2.70 -8.69
CA LYS A 45 13.69 1.63 -9.24
C LYS A 45 12.32 1.59 -8.54
N LEU A 46 12.31 1.66 -7.21
CA LEU A 46 11.08 1.65 -6.41
C LEU A 46 10.20 2.87 -6.71
N GLU A 47 10.82 4.05 -6.88
CA GLU A 47 10.13 5.29 -7.23
C GLU A 47 9.48 5.20 -8.62
N GLY A 48 10.17 4.59 -9.59
CA GLY A 48 9.60 4.33 -10.92
C GLY A 48 8.42 3.36 -10.89
N GLU A 49 8.53 2.25 -10.14
CA GLU A 49 7.41 1.31 -9.96
C GLU A 49 6.22 1.98 -9.27
N MET A 50 6.48 2.81 -8.24
CA MET A 50 5.45 3.59 -7.55
C MET A 50 4.77 4.58 -8.51
N GLU A 51 5.50 5.26 -9.38
CA GLU A 51 4.92 6.20 -10.35
C GLU A 51 3.94 5.47 -11.29
N ILE A 52 4.34 4.32 -11.83
CA ILE A 52 3.50 3.51 -12.74
C ILE A 52 2.21 3.10 -12.02
N VAL A 53 2.31 2.50 -10.84
CA VAL A 53 1.15 2.05 -10.07
C VAL A 53 0.24 3.22 -9.70
N SER A 54 0.80 4.38 -9.35
CA SER A 54 0.01 5.55 -9.00
C SER A 54 -0.81 6.08 -10.18
N ARG A 55 -0.23 6.07 -11.39
CA ARG A 55 -0.92 6.46 -12.64
C ARG A 55 -2.04 5.49 -12.96
N GLU A 56 -1.78 4.18 -12.88
CA GLU A 56 -2.80 3.14 -13.12
C GLU A 56 -3.97 3.26 -12.14
N VAL A 57 -3.69 3.44 -10.84
CA VAL A 57 -4.73 3.62 -9.82
C VAL A 57 -5.54 4.88 -10.09
N TYR A 58 -4.91 5.97 -10.53
CA TYR A 58 -5.61 7.21 -10.88
C TYR A 58 -6.55 7.01 -12.08
N GLU A 59 -6.07 6.34 -13.13
CA GLU A 59 -6.89 6.02 -14.31
C GLU A 59 -8.08 5.12 -13.95
N LEU A 60 -7.86 4.07 -13.16
CA LEU A 60 -8.91 3.17 -12.68
C LEU A 60 -9.95 3.90 -11.83
N ARG A 61 -9.51 4.79 -10.92
CA ARG A 61 -10.42 5.67 -10.15
C ARG A 61 -11.20 6.58 -11.09
N GLY A 62 -10.57 7.11 -12.13
CA GLY A 62 -11.21 7.89 -13.18
C GLY A 62 -12.30 7.10 -13.91
N GLN A 63 -12.01 5.85 -14.30
CA GLN A 63 -12.99 4.95 -14.94
C GLN A 63 -14.15 4.61 -14.01
N LYS A 64 -13.88 4.30 -12.74
CA LYS A 64 -14.92 4.06 -11.72
C LYS A 64 -15.83 5.28 -11.54
N SER A 65 -15.27 6.48 -11.50
CA SER A 65 -16.09 7.71 -11.41
C SER A 65 -16.95 7.92 -12.67
N LYS A 66 -16.43 7.54 -13.85
CA LYS A 66 -17.16 7.58 -15.12
C LYS A 66 -18.31 6.58 -15.14
N SER A 67 -18.12 5.36 -14.65
CA SER A 67 -19.20 4.35 -14.62
C SER A 67 -20.28 4.67 -13.59
N LEU A 68 -19.92 5.27 -12.45
CA LEU A 68 -20.87 5.71 -11.42
C LEU A 68 -21.67 6.98 -11.79
N ARG A 69 -21.44 7.59 -12.96
CA ARG A 69 -22.27 8.74 -13.38
C ARG A 69 -23.74 8.33 -13.48
N PRO A 70 -24.69 9.17 -13.01
CA PRO A 70 -26.12 8.86 -13.01
C PRO A 70 -26.68 8.42 -14.37
N SER A 71 -26.16 8.96 -15.48
CA SER A 71 -26.52 8.56 -16.83
C SER A 71 -26.12 7.11 -17.16
N ASN A 72 -24.90 6.71 -16.80
CA ASN A 72 -24.41 5.34 -17.01
C ASN A 72 -25.12 4.36 -16.07
N LEU A 73 -25.35 4.75 -14.82
CA LEU A 73 -26.16 3.96 -13.88
C LEU A 73 -27.58 3.76 -14.39
N ALA A 74 -28.23 4.79 -14.92
CA ALA A 74 -29.57 4.68 -15.50
C ALA A 74 -29.62 3.69 -16.68
N VAL A 75 -28.55 3.61 -17.49
CA VAL A 75 -28.42 2.61 -18.55
C VAL A 75 -28.21 1.20 -17.99
N MET A 76 -27.37 1.04 -16.97
CA MET A 76 -27.10 -0.27 -16.33
C MET A 76 -28.31 -0.86 -15.61
N VAL A 77 -29.19 -0.01 -15.10
CA VAL A 77 -30.38 -0.40 -14.34
C VAL A 77 -31.68 -0.22 -15.15
N LYS A 78 -31.56 0.17 -16.42
CA LYS A 78 -32.68 0.22 -17.35
C LYS A 78 -33.36 -1.16 -17.35
N ASP A 79 -34.67 -1.15 -17.19
CA ASP A 79 -35.54 -2.33 -17.14
C ASP A 79 -35.43 -3.22 -15.88
N ARG A 80 -34.41 -3.04 -15.02
CA ARG A 80 -34.29 -3.76 -13.73
C ARG A 80 -35.01 -3.07 -12.57
N LEU A 81 -35.17 -1.75 -12.62
CA LEU A 81 -35.89 -0.97 -11.61
C LEU A 81 -37.36 -0.72 -11.98
N ILE A 82 -37.88 -1.37 -13.03
CA ILE A 82 -39.30 -1.22 -13.38
C ILE A 82 -40.12 -1.86 -12.26
N MET A 83 -40.94 -1.02 -11.60
CA MET A 83 -41.87 -1.50 -10.59
C MET A 83 -42.81 -2.52 -11.25
N PRO A 84 -42.92 -3.75 -10.70
CA PRO A 84 -43.82 -4.75 -11.26
C PRO A 84 -45.25 -4.21 -11.28
N SER A 85 -46.02 -4.58 -12.30
CA SER A 85 -47.41 -4.17 -12.44
C SER A 85 -48.19 -4.45 -11.15
N ALA A 86 -49.18 -3.60 -10.82
CA ALA A 86 -49.97 -3.76 -9.59
C ALA A 86 -50.58 -5.17 -9.43
N SER A 87 -50.85 -5.87 -10.54
CA SER A 87 -51.31 -7.27 -10.57
C SER A 87 -50.29 -8.30 -10.03
N LYS A 88 -49.00 -7.95 -9.95
CA LYS A 88 -47.90 -8.78 -9.44
C LYS A 88 -47.37 -8.29 -8.09
N THR A 89 -47.97 -7.23 -7.53
CA THR A 89 -47.59 -6.64 -6.25
C THR A 89 -48.62 -7.02 -5.20
N TYR A 90 -48.22 -7.84 -4.23
CA TYR A 90 -49.07 -8.21 -3.11
C TYR A 90 -48.74 -7.34 -1.91
N TYR A 91 -49.75 -6.67 -1.36
CA TYR A 91 -49.63 -5.97 -0.09
C TYR A 91 -49.78 -6.99 1.03
N VAL A 92 -48.67 -7.35 1.66
CA VAL A 92 -48.64 -8.29 2.79
C VAL A 92 -48.55 -7.48 4.08
N SER A 93 -49.42 -7.76 5.06
CA SER A 93 -49.29 -7.16 6.38
C SER A 93 -48.05 -7.68 7.08
N GLU A 94 -47.44 -6.87 7.94
CA GLU A 94 -46.22 -7.23 8.68
C GLU A 94 -46.36 -8.57 9.43
N SER A 95 -47.55 -8.82 9.99
CA SER A 95 -47.92 -10.06 10.67
C SER A 95 -47.94 -11.30 9.76
N ASP A 96 -48.27 -11.16 8.48
CA ASP A 96 -48.37 -12.28 7.53
C ASP A 96 -47.00 -12.57 6.87
N LEU A 97 -46.14 -11.55 6.77
CA LEU A 97 -44.76 -11.69 6.32
C LEU A 97 -43.90 -12.43 7.37
N LEU A 98 -44.00 -12.05 8.64
CA LEU A 98 -43.29 -12.72 9.74
C LEU A 98 -43.69 -14.19 9.90
N LYS A 99 -44.96 -14.53 9.64
CA LYS A 99 -45.45 -15.91 9.68
C LYS A 99 -44.89 -16.78 8.55
N ARG A 100 -44.65 -16.21 7.36
CA ARG A 100 -44.19 -16.96 6.17
C ARG A 100 -42.67 -17.03 6.03
N VAL A 101 -41.95 -15.99 6.44
CA VAL A 101 -40.48 -15.94 6.36
C VAL A 101 -39.83 -16.80 7.46
N GLY A 102 -40.58 -17.17 8.50
CA GLY A 102 -40.04 -17.85 9.66
C GLY A 102 -39.17 -16.90 10.47
N SER A 103 -39.25 -16.96 11.79
CA SER A 103 -38.61 -15.99 12.69
C SER A 103 -37.08 -16.07 12.74
N GLU A 104 -36.39 -16.63 11.75
CA GLU A 104 -34.93 -16.76 11.73
C GLU A 104 -34.36 -16.86 10.31
N THR A 105 -34.56 -15.82 9.48
CA THR A 105 -33.56 -15.55 8.46
C THR A 105 -33.00 -14.16 8.72
N GLN A 106 -31.93 -14.12 9.52
CA GLN A 106 -30.98 -13.01 9.49
C GLN A 106 -30.42 -12.95 8.06
N PHE A 107 -31.13 -12.29 7.15
CA PHE A 107 -30.52 -11.75 5.95
C PHE A 107 -29.56 -10.68 6.43
N GLY A 108 -28.34 -11.11 6.75
CA GLY A 108 -27.19 -10.28 7.03
C GLY A 108 -26.77 -9.53 5.77
N TYR A 109 -27.66 -8.72 5.21
CA TYR A 109 -27.21 -7.58 4.43
C TYR A 109 -26.57 -6.63 5.44
N ARG A 110 -25.26 -6.83 5.65
CA ARG A 110 -24.40 -5.78 6.18
C ARG A 110 -24.67 -4.56 5.31
N GLN A 111 -25.42 -3.60 5.85
CA GLN A 111 -25.37 -2.24 5.38
C GLN A 111 -23.94 -1.76 5.65
N GLN A 112 -23.01 -2.10 4.76
CA GLN A 112 -21.79 -1.33 4.58
C GLN A 112 -22.24 -0.03 3.91
N GLY A 113 -22.83 0.84 4.74
CA GLY A 113 -22.95 2.25 4.45
C GLY A 113 -21.56 2.84 4.51
N GLU A 114 -20.73 2.59 3.49
CA GLU A 114 -19.69 3.56 3.16
C GLU A 114 -20.43 4.76 2.53
N PHE A 115 -20.91 5.64 3.41
CA PHE A 115 -21.25 7.00 3.06
C PHE A 115 -20.00 7.63 2.44
N ALA A 116 -19.96 7.68 1.11
CA ALA A 116 -19.02 8.51 0.37
C ALA A 116 -19.45 9.97 0.54
N GLY A 117 -19.15 10.55 1.69
CA GLY A 117 -19.30 11.99 1.93
C GLY A 117 -19.81 12.33 3.33
N THR A 118 -18.87 12.64 4.23
CA THR A 118 -19.08 13.66 5.25
C THR A 118 -17.90 14.62 5.17
N ARG A 119 -18.22 15.84 4.71
CA ARG A 119 -17.48 17.12 4.80
C ARG A 119 -15.97 17.11 4.58
#